data_AF-M0QYL5-F1
#
_entry.id   AF-M0QYL5-F1
#
_cell.length_a   1.000
_cell.length_b   1.000
_cell.length_c   1.000
_cell.angle_alpha   90.00
_cell.angle_beta   90.00
_cell.angle_gamma   90.00
#
_symmetry.space_group_name_H-M   'P 1'
#
loop_
_entity.id
_entity.type
_entity.pdbx_description
1 polymer ?
#
loop_
_entity_poly.entity_id
_entity_poly.type
_entity_poly.pdbx_seq_one_letter_code
_entity_poly.pdbx_strand_id
1 'polypeptide(L)' 'MDQPAGLQVDYVFRGVEHAVRVMVSGQVLELEVEDRMTADQWRGEFDAGFIEDLTHKTGNFKQFNIFCHMLESALTQ' A
#
# COMPACT_ATOMS: atom_id res chain seq x y z
N MET A 1 2.98 -11.87 -20.43
CA MET A 1 2.16 -11.02 -19.54
C MET A 1 2.70 -11.24 -18.15
N ASP A 2 3.58 -10.35 -17.71
CA ASP A 2 4.03 -10.33 -16.32
C ASP A 2 2.88 -9.68 -15.53
N GLN A 3 2.12 -10.48 -14.81
CA GLN A 3 1.05 -9.94 -13.96
C GLN A 3 1.77 -9.16 -12.86
N PRO A 4 1.53 -7.85 -12.71
CA PRO A 4 2.16 -7.10 -11.63
C PRO A 4 1.82 -7.81 -10.32
N ALA A 5 2.84 -8.12 -9.52
CA ALA A 5 2.66 -8.72 -8.21
C ALA A 5 1.82 -7.73 -7.38
N GLY A 6 0.54 -8.07 -7.21
CA GLY A 6 -0.42 -7.26 -6.50
C GLY A 6 -1.03 -8.06 -5.36
N LEU A 7 -1.00 -7.50 -4.16
CA LEU A 7 -1.68 -8.02 -3.00
C LEU A 7 -3.09 -7.43 -2.95
N GLN A 8 -4.11 -8.26 -2.78
CA GLN A 8 -5.46 -7.82 -2.44
C GLN A 8 -5.94 -8.58 -1.22
N VAL A 9 -6.33 -7.85 -0.18
CA VAL A 9 -6.80 -8.40 1.10
C VAL A 9 -7.97 -7.59 1.62
N ASP A 10 -8.91 -8.27 2.27
CA ASP A 10 -9.93 -7.60 3.08
C ASP A 10 -9.32 -7.33 4.47
N TYR A 11 -9.30 -6.08 4.90
CA TYR A 11 -8.69 -5.63 6.14
C TYR A 11 -9.67 -4.79 6.96
N VAL A 12 -9.71 -5.00 8.28
CA VAL A 12 -10.65 -4.31 9.17
C VAL A 12 -9.95 -3.12 9.85
N PHE A 13 -10.25 -1.91 9.39
CA PHE A 13 -9.81 -0.69 10.05
C PHE A 13 -10.88 -0.21 11.04
N ARG A 14 -10.56 -0.21 12.33
CA ARG A 14 -11.45 0.28 13.41
C ARG A 14 -12.86 -0.34 13.41
N GLY A 15 -12.97 -1.61 13.01
CA GLY A 15 -14.24 -2.35 12.96
C GLY A 15 -15.00 -2.22 11.64
N VAL A 16 -14.47 -1.52 10.65
CA VAL A 16 -15.05 -1.39 9.31
C VAL A 16 -14.21 -2.20 8.32
N GLU A 17 -14.87 -3.04 7.53
CA GLU A 17 -14.24 -3.88 6.52
C GLU A 17 -13.91 -3.09 5.26
N HIS A 18 -12.65 -3.15 4.84
CA HIS A 18 -12.16 -2.49 3.64
C HIS A 18 -11.44 -3.49 2.74
N ALA A 19 -11.68 -3.40 1.43
CA ALA A 19 -10.82 -4.06 0.47
C ALA A 19 -9.58 -3.21 0.22
N VAL A 20 -8.41 -3.72 0.60
CA VAL A 20 -7.11 -3.08 0.37
C VAL A 20 -6.42 -3.78 -0.79
N ARG A 21 -5.98 -3.00 -1.77
CA ARG A 21 -5.20 -3.48 -2.92
C ARG A 21 -3.90 -2.73 -2.99
N VAL A 22 -2.80 -3.47 -3.03
CA VAL A 22 -1.44 -2.96 -3.15
C VAL A 22 -0.86 -3.52 -4.43
N MET A 23 -0.33 -2.67 -5.30
CA MET A 23 0.40 -3.09 -6.50
C MET A 23 1.74 -2.37 -6.55
N VAL A 24 2.80 -3.12 -6.88
CA VAL A 24 4.14 -2.56 -7.05
C VAL A 24 4.56 -2.73 -8.51
N SER A 25 4.61 -1.61 -9.22
CA SER A 25 4.94 -1.54 -10.64
C SER A 25 6.30 -0.86 -10.82
N GLY A 26 7.38 -1.65 -10.74
CA GLY A 26 8.75 -1.13 -10.80
C GLY A 26 9.11 -0.32 -9.55
N GLN A 27 9.20 1.01 -9.68
CA GLN A 27 9.49 1.94 -8.57
C GLN A 27 8.27 2.78 -8.15
N VAL A 28 7.07 2.26 -8.45
CA VAL A 28 5.81 2.92 -8.12
C VAL A 28 4.95 1.98 -7.28
N LEU A 29 4.46 2.48 -6.16
CA LEU A 29 3.51 1.84 -5.26
C LEU A 29 2.12 2.41 -5.52
N GLU A 30 1.21 1.56 -5.96
CA GLU A 30 -0.20 1.88 -6.14
C GLU A 30 -0.98 1.26 -4.96
N LEU A 31 -1.72 2.08 -4.24
CA LEU A 31 -2.55 1.67 -3.10
C LEU A 31 -4.00 2.07 -3.36
N GLU A 32 -4.89 1.10 -3.35
CA GLU A 32 -6.34 1.32 -3.37
C GLU A 32 -6.94 0.79 -2.07
N VAL A 33 -7.85 1.56 -1.49
CA VAL A 33 -8.66 1.15 -0.33
C VAL A 33 -10.11 1.43 -0.67
N GLU A 34 -10.97 0.44 -0.51
CA GLU A 34 -12.41 0.55 -0.73
C GLU A 34 -13.16 0.17 0.54
N ASP A 35 -14.03 1.07 1.03
CA ASP A 35 -14.98 0.76 2.10
C ASP A 35 -16.11 -0.11 1.54
N ARG A 36 -16.27 -1.32 2.09
CA ARG A 36 -17.25 -2.30 1.60
C ARG A 36 -18.70 -1.88 1.89
N MET A 37 -18.93 -1.03 2.88
CA MET A 37 -20.28 -0.60 3.27
C MET A 37 -20.73 0.64 2.49
N THR A 38 -19.85 1.62 2.30
CA THR A 38 -20.20 2.89 1.64
C THR A 38 -19.83 2.92 0.16
N ALA A 39 -19.00 1.97 -0.30
CA ALA A 39 -18.37 1.97 -1.62
C ALA A 39 -17.47 3.20 -1.87
N ASP A 40 -17.04 3.89 -0.81
CA ASP A 40 -16.03 4.93 -0.92
C ASP A 40 -14.69 4.30 -1.29
N GLN A 41 -13.98 4.94 -2.21
CA GLN A 41 -12.69 4.45 -2.71
C GLN A 41 -11.63 5.53 -2.61
N TRP A 42 -10.48 5.16 -2.07
CA TRP A 42 -9.28 5.99 -2.00
C TRP A 42 -8.18 5.34 -2.80
N ARG A 43 -7.53 6.13 -3.66
CA ARG A 43 -6.40 5.69 -4.49
C ARG A 43 -5.22 6.61 -4.27
N GLY A 44 -4.05 6.02 -4.09
CA GLY A 44 -2.79 6.72 -4.00
C GLY A 44 -1.74 6.05 -4.88
N GLU A 45 -0.97 6.86 -5.59
CA GLU A 45 0.20 6.43 -6.35
C GLU A 45 1.42 7.15 -5.76
N PHE A 46 2.46 6.38 -5.46
CA PHE A 46 3.65 6.89 -4.79
C PHE A 46 4.90 6.32 -5.46
N ASP A 47 5.76 7.20 -5.98
CA ASP A 47 7.06 6.78 -6.49
C ASP A 47 8.06 6.51 -5.34
N ALA A 48 9.13 5.80 -5.68
CA ALA A 48 10.18 5.44 -4.73
C ALA A 48 10.80 6.65 -4.03
N GLY A 49 11.05 7.75 -4.76
CA GLY A 49 11.64 8.96 -4.20
C GLY A 49 10.71 9.61 -3.17
N PHE A 50 9.41 9.65 -3.45
CA PHE A 50 8.41 10.13 -2.49
C PHE A 50 8.37 9.30 -1.20
N ILE A 51 8.32 7.96 -1.31
CA ILE A 51 8.27 7.07 -0.14
C ILE A 51 9.55 7.18 0.70
N GLU A 52 10.70 7.20 0.03
CA GLU A 52 12.01 7.33 0.69
C GLU A 52 12.14 8.68 1.42
N ASP A 53 11.71 9.77 0.79
CA ASP A 53 11.68 11.10 1.41
C ASP A 53 10.68 11.18 2.59
N LEU A 54 9.50 10.55 2.46
CA LEU A 54 8.50 10.44 3.52
C LEU A 54 9.07 9.70 4.76
N THR A 55 9.71 8.56 4.53
CA THR A 55 10.31 7.76 5.63
C THR A 55 11.52 8.47 6.24
N HIS A 56 12.28 9.20 5.45
CA HIS A 56 13.35 10.07 5.95
C HIS A 56 12.80 11.21 6.83
N LYS A 57 11.75 11.90 6.39
CA LYS A 57 11.10 13.01 7.13
C LYS A 57 10.49 12.57 8.46
N THR A 58 10.08 11.31 8.56
CA THR A 58 9.56 10.72 9.81
C THR A 58 10.65 10.18 10.74
N GLY A 59 11.93 10.30 10.36
CA GLY A 59 13.09 9.95 11.18
C GLY A 59 13.47 8.45 11.13
N ASN A 60 12.87 7.67 10.25
CA ASN A 60 13.15 6.25 10.07
C ASN A 60 13.20 5.93 8.58
N PHE A 61 14.31 6.29 7.93
CA PHE A 61 14.51 6.04 6.51
C PHE A 61 14.32 4.55 6.18
N LYS A 62 13.50 4.29 5.16
CA LYS A 62 13.29 2.97 4.59
C LYS A 62 13.46 3.08 3.08
N GLN A 63 14.28 2.22 2.50
CA GLN A 63 14.30 2.04 1.05
C GLN A 63 12.92 1.61 0.57
N PHE A 64 12.54 2.04 -0.63
CA PHE A 64 11.21 1.77 -1.20
C PHE A 64 10.80 0.29 -1.10
N ASN A 65 11.63 -0.65 -1.55
CA ASN A 65 11.32 -2.08 -1.50
C ASN A 65 11.10 -2.60 -0.08
N ILE A 66 11.86 -2.08 0.90
CA ILE A 66 11.68 -2.45 2.31
C ILE A 66 10.34 -1.93 2.81
N PHE A 67 9.96 -0.71 2.44
CA PHE A 67 8.65 -0.16 2.78
C PHE A 67 7.51 -0.99 2.19
N CYS A 68 7.59 -1.36 0.91
CA CYS A 68 6.59 -2.20 0.26
C CYS A 68 6.44 -3.55 0.98
N HIS A 69 7.55 -4.24 1.27
CA HIS A 69 7.48 -5.51 2.01
C HIS A 69 6.92 -5.37 3.43
N MET A 70 7.24 -4.28 4.14
CA MET A 70 6.65 -4.00 5.45
C MET A 70 5.14 -3.81 5.33
N LEU A 71 4.67 -3.07 4.32
CA LEU A 71 3.25 -2.84 4.08
C LEU A 71 2.53 -4.16 3.74
N GLU A 72 3.06 -4.95 2.81
CA GLU A 72 2.51 -6.27 2.44
C GLU A 72 2.43 -7.20 3.66
N SER A 73 3.46 -7.22 4.50
CA SER A 73 3.50 -8.05 5.71
C SER A 73 2.49 -7.57 6.76
N ALA A 74 2.28 -6.26 6.90
CA ALA A 74 1.31 -5.70 7.85
C ALA A 74 -0.14 -5.99 7.44
N LEU A 75 -0.40 -6.08 6.14
CA LEU A 75 -1.72 -6.35 5.57
C LEU A 75 -2.08 -7.84 5.55
N THR A 76 -1.09 -8.74 5.63
CA THR A 76 -1.28 -10.21 5.62
C THR A 76 -1.18 -10.86 7.00
N GLN A 77 -1.08 -10.06 8.07
CA GLN A 77 -0.98 -10.54 9.46
C GLN A 77 -2.29 -11.05 10.06
#